data_AF-A0A558ZWS6-F1
#
_entry.id   AF-A0A558ZWS6-F1
#
_cell.length_a   1.000
_cell.length_b   1.000
_cell.length_c   1.000
_cell.angle_alpha   90.00
_cell.angle_beta   90.00
_cell.angle_gamma   90.00
#
_symmetry.space_group_name_H-M   'P 1'
#
loop_
_entity.id
_entity.type
_entity.pdbx_description
1 polymer ?
#
loop_
_entity_poly.entity_id
_entity_poly.type
_entity_poly.pdbx_seq_one_letter_code
_entity_poly.pdbx_strand_id
1 'polypeptide(L)'
;VLEALQVAIKPAHAQVAAALEMIHTGSLIHDDLPAMDDDDYRRGRLTNHKKFGEAMAILAGDALFLDPYALIAQADLPSQIKVDLIANLSLASGSLGMVAGQVLDMEGEHQHLSLEELQTIHANKTGKLLAYPFQAAAIIAELAPEMQVKLKTVGELIGLAFQVRDDVLDV
;
A
#
# COMPACT_ATOMS: atom_id res chain seq x y z
N VAL A 1 -9.90 8.84 8.98
CA VAL A 1 -11.17 8.06 8.86
C VAL A 1 -11.74 7.71 10.22
N LEU A 2 -11.00 7.05 11.12
CA LEU A 2 -11.50 6.68 12.46
C LEU A 2 -12.07 7.85 13.28
N GLU A 3 -11.39 9.00 13.30
CA GLU A 3 -11.90 10.20 13.98
C GLU A 3 -13.23 10.69 13.41
N ALA A 4 -13.42 10.62 12.08
CA ALA A 4 -14.68 10.97 11.43
C ALA A 4 -15.81 9.99 11.77
N LEU A 5 -15.46 8.75 12.13
CA LEU A 5 -16.38 7.74 12.67
C LEU A 5 -16.57 7.87 14.19
N GLN A 6 -16.04 8.92 14.82
CA GLN A 6 -16.09 9.17 16.26
C GLN A 6 -15.41 8.07 17.10
N VAL A 7 -14.46 7.35 16.51
CA VAL A 7 -13.63 6.37 17.22
C VAL A 7 -12.43 7.07 17.83
N ALA A 8 -12.27 6.98 19.15
CA ALA A 8 -11.11 7.52 19.85
C ALA A 8 -9.82 6.82 19.40
N ILE A 9 -8.79 7.60 19.03
CA ILE A 9 -7.51 7.05 18.58
C ILE A 9 -6.73 6.43 19.73
N LYS A 10 -6.27 5.20 19.53
CA LYS A 10 -5.44 4.43 20.47
C LYS A 10 -4.07 4.12 19.83
N PRO A 11 -3.04 3.80 20.64
CA PRO A 11 -1.74 3.36 20.13
C PRO A 11 -1.85 2.19 19.13
N ALA A 12 -2.78 1.27 19.37
CA ALA A 12 -3.06 0.15 18.47
C ALA A 12 -3.46 0.58 17.05
N HIS A 13 -4.13 1.72 16.88
CA HIS A 13 -4.51 2.23 15.56
C HIS A 13 -3.30 2.81 14.82
N ALA A 14 -2.36 3.42 15.55
CA ALA A 14 -1.10 3.88 15.00
C ALA A 14 -0.22 2.71 14.55
N GLN A 15 -0.26 1.56 15.25
CA GLN A 15 0.43 0.33 14.81
C GLN A 15 -0.10 -0.18 13.47
N VAL A 16 -1.42 -0.15 13.24
CA VAL A 16 -2.02 -0.53 11.95
C VAL A 16 -1.63 0.46 10.84
N ALA A 17 -1.65 1.76 11.13
CA ALA A 17 -1.20 2.77 10.18
C ALA A 17 0.29 2.65 9.85
N ALA A 18 1.14 2.39 10.85
CA ALA A 18 2.56 2.16 10.66
C ALA A 18 2.83 0.89 9.85
N ALA A 19 2.06 -0.18 10.05
CA ALA A 19 2.17 -1.41 9.25
C ALA A 19 1.90 -1.14 7.75
N LEU A 20 0.90 -0.32 7.43
CA LEU A 20 0.65 0.12 6.05
C LEU A 20 1.84 0.92 5.50
N GLU A 21 2.36 1.89 6.26
CA GLU A 21 3.47 2.73 5.83
C GLU A 21 4.78 1.94 5.68
N MET A 22 4.98 0.89 6.47
CA MET A 22 6.10 -0.04 6.32
C MET A 22 6.03 -0.76 4.99
N ILE A 23 4.86 -1.30 4.60
CA ILE A 23 4.70 -1.93 3.27
C ILE A 23 4.94 -0.90 2.16
N HIS A 24 4.35 0.29 2.26
CA HIS A 24 4.59 1.36 1.29
C HIS A 24 6.09 1.71 1.18
N THR A 25 6.80 1.81 2.30
CA THR A 25 8.23 2.10 2.31
C THR A 25 9.03 0.94 1.70
N GLY A 26 8.68 -0.30 2.03
CA GLY A 26 9.31 -1.49 1.46
C GLY A 26 9.16 -1.55 -0.06
N SER A 27 7.98 -1.20 -0.58
CA SER A 27 7.73 -1.16 -2.03
C SER A 27 8.59 -0.12 -2.72
N LEU A 28 8.70 1.09 -2.17
CA LEU A 28 9.55 2.13 -2.75
C LEU A 28 11.04 1.74 -2.75
N ILE A 29 11.52 1.07 -1.70
CA ILE A 29 12.91 0.60 -1.63
C ILE A 29 13.20 -0.43 -2.71
N HIS A 30 12.25 -1.34 -2.96
CA HIS A 30 12.37 -2.34 -4.00
C HIS A 30 12.25 -1.70 -5.38
N ASP A 31 11.22 -0.89 -5.66
CA ASP A 31 11.04 -0.16 -6.92
C ASP A 31 12.30 0.63 -7.31
N ASP A 32 12.98 1.25 -6.36
CA ASP A 32 14.23 2.01 -6.59
C ASP A 32 15.42 1.16 -7.08
N LEU A 33 15.38 -0.17 -7.05
CA LEU A 33 16.54 -1.02 -7.38
C LEU A 33 16.89 -0.93 -8.89
N PRO A 34 18.16 -1.18 -9.27
CA PRO A 34 18.58 -1.16 -10.68
C PRO A 34 17.84 -2.15 -11.61
N ALA A 35 17.18 -3.15 -11.05
CA ALA A 35 16.39 -4.12 -11.80
C ALA A 35 14.92 -3.73 -11.96
N MET A 36 14.51 -2.59 -11.40
CA MET A 36 13.18 -1.98 -11.50
C MET A 36 13.36 -0.56 -12.06
N ASP A 37 13.05 0.49 -11.29
CA ASP A 37 13.06 1.88 -11.80
C ASP A 37 14.49 2.46 -11.94
N ASP A 38 15.50 1.82 -11.34
CA ASP A 38 16.91 2.27 -11.30
C ASP A 38 17.10 3.73 -10.83
N ASP A 39 16.28 4.15 -9.86
CA ASP A 39 16.30 5.52 -9.34
C ASP A 39 17.51 5.79 -8.42
N ASP A 40 18.28 6.83 -8.75
CA ASP A 40 19.39 7.32 -7.93
C ASP A 40 18.91 8.12 -6.71
N TYR A 41 17.76 8.80 -6.82
CA TYR A 41 17.24 9.73 -5.82
C TYR A 41 15.74 9.56 -5.60
N ARG A 42 15.33 9.57 -4.33
CA ARG A 42 13.93 9.65 -3.91
C ARG A 42 13.74 10.80 -2.94
N ARG A 43 12.79 11.69 -3.25
CA ARG A 43 12.46 12.89 -2.43
C ARG A 43 13.71 13.74 -2.11
N GLY A 44 14.59 13.92 -3.09
CA GLY A 44 15.81 14.74 -2.98
C GLY A 44 16.94 14.12 -2.16
N ARG A 45 16.88 12.81 -1.87
CA ARG A 45 17.93 12.07 -1.15
C ARG A 45 18.29 10.80 -1.92
N LEU A 46 19.51 10.29 -1.72
CA LEU A 46 19.93 9.02 -2.31
C LEU A 46 18.94 7.91 -1.91
N THR A 47 18.60 7.07 -2.88
CA THR A 47 17.82 5.85 -2.65
C THR A 47 18.59 4.86 -1.78
N ASN A 48 17.87 3.87 -1.23
CA ASN A 48 18.45 2.94 -0.26
C ASN A 48 19.66 2.20 -0.85
N HIS A 49 19.53 1.70 -2.08
CA HIS A 49 20.59 0.95 -2.76
C HIS A 49 21.81 1.83 -3.07
N LYS A 50 21.62 3.11 -3.41
CA LYS A 50 22.75 4.04 -3.61
C LYS A 50 23.51 4.34 -2.33
N LYS A 51 22.80 4.38 -1.20
CA LYS A 51 23.41 4.72 0.08
C LYS A 51 24.06 3.52 0.77
N PHE A 52 23.48 2.33 0.63
CA PHE A 52 23.84 1.15 1.42
C PHE A 52 24.16 -0.10 0.60
N GLY A 53 24.05 -0.03 -0.72
CA GLY A 53 24.21 -1.16 -1.65
C GLY A 53 22.92 -1.96 -1.86
N GLU A 54 22.84 -2.64 -3.00
CA GLU A 54 21.65 -3.39 -3.44
C GLU A 54 21.25 -4.49 -2.45
N ALA A 55 22.21 -5.29 -1.97
CA ALA A 55 21.92 -6.38 -1.03
C ALA A 55 21.27 -5.88 0.27
N MET A 56 21.70 -4.71 0.77
CA MET A 56 21.11 -4.12 1.97
C MET A 56 19.71 -3.55 1.68
N ALA A 57 19.50 -2.95 0.51
CA ALA A 57 18.20 -2.43 0.10
C ALA A 57 17.17 -3.57 -0.07
N ILE A 58 17.55 -4.68 -0.71
CA ILE A 58 16.70 -5.86 -0.85
C ILE A 58 16.25 -6.34 0.53
N LEU A 59 17.20 -6.60 1.44
CA LEU A 59 16.90 -7.09 2.79
C LEU A 59 16.11 -6.08 3.64
N ALA A 60 16.31 -4.78 3.44
CA ALA A 60 15.52 -3.74 4.09
C ALA A 60 14.06 -3.75 3.62
N GLY A 61 13.82 -3.90 2.32
CA GLY A 61 12.47 -4.07 1.77
C GLY A 61 11.82 -5.37 2.24
N ASP A 62 12.55 -6.49 2.25
CA ASP A 62 12.06 -7.79 2.75
C ASP A 62 11.57 -7.68 4.20
N ALA A 63 12.37 -7.06 5.07
CA ALA A 63 11.99 -6.82 6.47
C ALA A 63 10.72 -5.95 6.56
N LEU A 64 10.65 -4.88 5.76
CA LEU A 64 9.50 -3.97 5.72
C LEU A 64 8.24 -4.59 5.12
N PHE A 65 8.34 -5.74 4.42
CA PHE A 65 7.18 -6.53 4.01
C PHE A 65 6.78 -7.60 5.03
N LEU A 66 7.72 -8.12 5.84
CA LEU A 66 7.46 -9.19 6.80
C LEU A 66 7.03 -8.68 8.18
N ASP A 67 7.70 -7.66 8.70
CA ASP A 67 7.48 -7.08 10.02
C ASP A 67 6.09 -6.43 10.24
N PRO A 68 5.41 -5.83 9.23
CA PRO A 68 4.10 -5.20 9.41
C PRO A 68 3.06 -6.13 10.01
N TYR A 69 3.08 -7.41 9.65
CA TYR A 69 2.12 -8.39 10.14
C TYR A 69 2.32 -8.70 11.62
N ALA A 70 3.58 -8.76 12.07
CA ALA A 70 3.88 -8.89 13.50
C ALA A 70 3.42 -7.64 14.28
N LEU A 71 3.59 -6.45 13.70
CA LEU A 71 3.15 -5.20 14.30
C LEU A 71 1.62 -5.16 14.50
N ILE A 72 0.85 -5.60 13.50
CA ILE A 72 -0.61 -5.72 13.64
C ILE A 72 -0.99 -6.82 14.64
N ALA A 73 -0.32 -7.98 14.61
CA ALA A 73 -0.62 -9.10 15.50
C ALA A 73 -0.42 -8.75 17.00
N GLN A 74 0.54 -7.88 17.30
CA GLN A 74 0.85 -7.38 18.65
C GLN A 74 -0.03 -6.21 19.09
N ALA A 75 -0.84 -5.64 18.20
CA ALA A 75 -1.73 -4.54 18.55
C ALA A 75 -2.77 -4.96 19.59
N ASP A 76 -3.09 -4.05 20.51
CA ASP A 76 -4.16 -4.21 21.50
C ASP A 76 -5.54 -4.03 20.84
N LEU A 77 -5.87 -5.01 19.98
CA LEU A 77 -7.12 -5.13 19.23
C LEU A 77 -7.68 -6.55 19.40
N PRO A 78 -9.01 -6.74 19.27
CA PRO A 78 -9.62 -8.06 19.27
C PRO A 78 -8.98 -8.98 18.22
N SER A 79 -8.84 -10.27 18.53
CA SER A 79 -8.14 -11.23 17.64
C SER A 79 -8.74 -11.29 16.25
N GLN A 80 -10.07 -11.29 16.12
CA GLN A 80 -10.73 -11.34 14.81
C GLN A 80 -10.43 -10.09 13.97
N ILE A 81 -10.46 -8.91 14.59
CA ILE A 81 -10.08 -7.64 13.94
C ILE A 81 -8.64 -7.71 13.42
N LYS A 82 -7.70 -8.25 14.19
CA LYS A 82 -6.31 -8.41 13.74
C LYS A 82 -6.19 -9.37 12.55
N VAL A 83 -6.89 -10.50 12.57
CA VAL A 83 -6.92 -11.46 11.46
C VAL A 83 -7.45 -10.79 10.19
N ASP A 84 -8.56 -10.07 10.30
CA ASP A 84 -9.17 -9.39 9.15
C ASP A 84 -8.26 -8.28 8.59
N LEU A 85 -7.60 -7.50 9.46
CA LEU A 85 -6.63 -6.48 9.06
C LEU A 85 -5.42 -7.08 8.33
N ILE A 86 -4.85 -8.16 8.85
CA ILE A 86 -3.71 -8.88 8.25
C ILE A 86 -4.10 -9.45 6.89
N ALA A 87 -5.25 -10.13 6.81
CA ALA A 87 -5.73 -10.74 5.57
C ALA A 87 -5.95 -9.68 4.48
N ASN A 88 -6.60 -8.57 4.80
CA ASN A 88 -6.84 -7.51 3.83
C ASN A 88 -5.58 -6.75 3.44
N LEU A 89 -4.61 -6.58 4.35
CA LEU A 89 -3.32 -5.97 4.01
C LEU A 89 -2.53 -6.87 3.06
N SER A 90 -2.52 -8.18 3.35
CA SER A 90 -1.85 -9.17 2.50
C SER A 90 -2.46 -9.19 1.09
N LEU A 91 -3.79 -9.18 0.96
CA LEU A 91 -4.46 -9.12 -0.33
C LEU A 91 -4.20 -7.81 -1.08
N ALA A 92 -4.16 -6.68 -0.37
CA ALA A 92 -3.87 -5.38 -0.98
C ALA A 92 -2.42 -5.25 -1.45
N SER A 93 -1.49 -5.95 -0.81
CA SER A 93 -0.05 -5.80 -1.07
C SER A 93 0.52 -6.89 -1.98
N GLY A 94 -0.01 -8.11 -1.92
CA GLY A 94 0.56 -9.29 -2.57
C GLY A 94 0.17 -9.46 -4.04
N SER A 95 0.15 -10.72 -4.48
CA SER A 95 -0.08 -11.14 -5.88
C SER A 95 -1.49 -10.86 -6.43
N LEU A 96 -2.38 -10.27 -5.64
CA LEU A 96 -3.72 -9.83 -6.05
C LEU A 96 -3.90 -8.31 -5.88
N GLY A 97 -2.81 -7.60 -5.58
CA GLY A 97 -2.80 -6.16 -5.34
C GLY A 97 -1.49 -5.54 -5.82
N MET A 98 -0.81 -4.78 -4.94
CA MET A 98 0.35 -3.96 -5.29
C MET A 98 1.41 -4.70 -6.12
N VAL A 99 1.86 -5.89 -5.69
CA VAL A 99 2.88 -6.64 -6.46
C VAL A 99 2.38 -7.06 -7.83
N ALA A 100 1.10 -7.44 -7.98
CA ALA A 100 0.55 -7.72 -9.30
C ALA A 100 0.52 -6.46 -10.18
N GLY A 101 0.19 -5.31 -9.59
CA GLY A 101 0.27 -4.03 -10.28
C GLY A 101 1.70 -3.69 -10.73
N GLN A 102 2.70 -3.93 -9.88
CA GLN A 102 4.10 -3.71 -10.23
C GLN A 102 4.56 -4.62 -11.37
N VAL A 103 4.18 -5.89 -11.36
CA VAL A 103 4.49 -6.81 -12.48
C VAL A 103 3.86 -6.32 -13.78
N LEU A 104 2.58 -5.93 -13.76
CA LEU A 104 1.89 -5.43 -14.94
C LEU A 104 2.49 -4.11 -15.46
N ASP A 105 2.96 -3.25 -14.55
CA ASP A 105 3.64 -2.00 -14.88
C ASP A 105 4.95 -2.28 -15.63
N MET A 106 5.80 -3.14 -15.08
CA MET A 106 7.06 -3.56 -15.71
C MET A 106 6.84 -4.27 -17.05
N GLU A 107 5.83 -5.13 -17.17
CA GLU A 107 5.49 -5.78 -18.45
C GLU A 107 4.93 -4.78 -19.47
N GLY A 108 4.26 -3.74 -18.98
CA GLY A 108 3.70 -2.65 -19.78
C GLY A 108 4.74 -1.64 -20.26
N GLU A 109 5.94 -1.62 -19.67
CA GLU A 109 7.04 -0.79 -20.14
C GLU A 109 7.33 -1.04 -21.62
N HIS A 110 7.46 0.04 -22.38
CA HIS A 110 7.67 0.03 -23.83
C HIS A 110 6.50 -0.54 -24.68
N GLN A 111 5.34 -0.80 -24.09
CA GLN A 111 4.12 -1.19 -24.81
C GLN A 111 3.14 -0.02 -24.97
N HIS A 112 2.26 -0.10 -25.97
CA HIS A 112 1.10 0.76 -26.07
C HIS A 112 -0.05 0.14 -25.28
N LEU A 113 -0.29 0.65 -24.08
CA LEU A 113 -1.38 0.21 -23.22
C LEU A 113 -2.68 0.93 -23.58
N SER A 114 -3.78 0.19 -23.56
CA SER A 114 -5.13 0.76 -23.55
C SER A 114 -5.42 1.43 -22.20
N LEU A 115 -6.43 2.31 -22.18
CA LEU A 115 -6.86 2.95 -20.94
C LEU A 115 -7.29 1.93 -19.87
N GLU A 116 -7.91 0.82 -20.27
CA GLU A 116 -8.37 -0.23 -19.35
C GLU A 116 -7.19 -0.98 -18.71
N GLU A 117 -6.16 -1.28 -19.48
CA GLU A 117 -4.91 -1.88 -18.96
C GLU A 117 -4.21 -0.94 -17.99
N LEU A 118 -4.08 0.33 -18.36
CA LEU A 118 -3.48 1.36 -17.49
C LEU A 118 -4.27 1.52 -16.18
N GLN A 119 -5.60 1.57 -16.25
CA GLN A 119 -6.47 1.58 -15.06
C GLN A 119 -6.28 0.34 -14.20
N THR A 120 -6.06 -0.83 -14.81
CA THR A 120 -5.82 -2.08 -14.08
C THR A 120 -4.47 -2.05 -13.36
N ILE A 121 -3.41 -1.55 -14.01
CA ILE A 121 -2.09 -1.35 -13.39
C ILE A 121 -2.25 -0.43 -12.17
N HIS A 122 -2.80 0.76 -12.36
CA HIS A 122 -2.92 1.77 -11.30
C HIS A 122 -3.85 1.33 -10.16
N ALA A 123 -4.96 0.67 -10.47
CA ALA A 123 -5.86 0.15 -9.44
C ALA A 123 -5.18 -0.87 -8.52
N ASN A 124 -4.21 -1.63 -9.05
CA ASN A 124 -3.45 -2.61 -8.28
C ASN A 124 -2.21 -2.01 -7.62
N LYS A 125 -1.30 -1.39 -8.39
CA LYS A 125 0.00 -0.84 -7.93
C LYS A 125 -0.20 0.21 -6.85
N THR A 126 -1.13 1.14 -7.06
CA THR A 126 -1.34 2.29 -6.16
C THR A 126 -2.67 2.20 -5.41
N GLY A 127 -3.74 1.86 -6.14
CA GLY A 127 -5.12 1.96 -5.65
C GLY A 127 -5.43 1.08 -4.44
N LYS A 128 -4.94 -0.17 -4.40
CA LYS A 128 -5.24 -1.11 -3.31
C LYS A 128 -4.74 -0.63 -1.96
N LEU A 129 -3.51 -0.12 -1.90
CA LEU A 129 -2.91 0.37 -0.65
C LEU A 129 -3.54 1.70 -0.21
N LEU A 130 -4.00 2.54 -1.13
CA LEU A 130 -4.78 3.73 -0.80
C LEU A 130 -6.21 3.40 -0.33
N ALA A 131 -6.79 2.30 -0.80
CA ALA A 131 -8.09 1.81 -0.35
C ALA A 131 -8.03 1.10 1.01
N TYR A 132 -6.94 0.39 1.31
CA TYR A 132 -6.75 -0.33 2.57
C TYR A 132 -7.04 0.49 3.84
N PRO A 133 -6.53 1.74 4.04
CA PRO A 133 -6.79 2.49 5.28
C PRO A 133 -8.28 2.78 5.53
N PHE A 134 -9.09 2.90 4.47
CA PHE A 134 -10.54 3.03 4.58
C PHE A 134 -11.18 1.73 5.05
N GLN A 135 -10.76 0.61 4.48
CA GLN A 135 -11.23 -0.72 4.88
C GLN A 135 -10.80 -1.06 6.31
N ALA A 136 -9.53 -0.79 6.66
CA ALA A 136 -8.99 -1.00 7.99
C ALA A 136 -9.75 -0.19 9.05
N ALA A 137 -10.08 1.08 8.75
CA ALA A 137 -10.91 1.88 9.64
C ALA A 137 -12.32 1.32 9.80
N ALA A 138 -12.93 0.78 8.73
CA ALA A 138 -14.24 0.13 8.80
C ALA A 138 -14.23 -1.12 9.69
N ILE A 139 -13.17 -1.93 9.55
CA ILE A 139 -12.94 -3.15 10.34
C ILE A 139 -12.75 -2.78 11.83
N ILE A 140 -11.85 -1.84 12.13
CA ILE A 140 -11.56 -1.38 13.51
C ILE A 140 -12.81 -0.79 14.18
N ALA A 141 -13.64 -0.06 13.43
CA ALA A 141 -14.88 0.51 13.92
C ALA A 141 -16.06 -0.48 13.95
N GLU A 142 -15.83 -1.74 13.57
CA GLU A 142 -16.83 -2.82 13.55
C GLU A 142 -18.12 -2.43 12.80
N LEU A 143 -17.97 -1.70 11.69
CA LEU A 143 -19.12 -1.23 10.92
C LEU A 143 -19.88 -2.39 10.29
N ALA A 144 -21.18 -2.20 10.07
CA ALA A 144 -22.00 -3.17 9.35
C ALA A 144 -21.41 -3.48 7.94
N PRO A 145 -21.56 -4.71 7.41
CA PRO A 145 -20.94 -5.13 6.16
C PRO A 145 -21.21 -4.18 4.97
N GLU A 146 -22.42 -3.64 4.87
CA GLU A 146 -22.80 -2.67 3.83
C GLU A 146 -21.97 -1.38 3.90
N MET A 147 -21.62 -0.93 5.11
CA MET A 147 -20.83 0.27 5.33
C MET A 147 -19.35 0.01 5.08
N GLN A 148 -18.87 -1.20 5.39
CA GLN A 148 -17.50 -1.60 5.04
C GLN A 148 -17.30 -1.58 3.51
N VAL A 149 -18.27 -2.11 2.76
CA VAL A 149 -18.23 -2.08 1.28
C VAL A 149 -18.21 -0.64 0.76
N LYS A 150 -19.10 0.23 1.26
CA LYS A 150 -19.13 1.65 0.86
C LYS A 150 -17.81 2.35 1.15
N LEU A 151 -17.22 2.13 2.33
CA LEU A 151 -15.98 2.79 2.72
C LEU A 151 -14.78 2.28 1.89
N LYS A 152 -14.77 0.98 1.54
CA LYS A 152 -13.81 0.43 0.57
C LYS A 152 -13.93 1.12 -0.79
N THR A 153 -15.15 1.29 -1.32
CA THR A 153 -15.38 2.00 -2.59
C THR A 153 -14.91 3.45 -2.54
N VAL A 154 -15.09 4.15 -1.42
CA VAL A 154 -14.52 5.50 -1.23
C VAL A 154 -13.00 5.47 -1.37
N GLY A 155 -12.34 4.49 -0.73
CA GLY A 155 -10.89 4.33 -0.84
C GLY A 155 -10.42 4.03 -2.26
N GLU A 156 -11.12 3.17 -2.99
CA GLU A 156 -10.84 2.85 -4.40
C GLU A 156 -10.96 4.09 -5.31
N LEU A 157 -12.01 4.89 -5.12
CA LEU A 157 -12.22 6.14 -5.86
C LEU A 157 -11.15 7.19 -5.55
N ILE A 158 -10.71 7.29 -4.29
CA ILE A 158 -9.59 8.15 -3.89
C ILE A 158 -8.29 7.67 -4.52
N GLY A 159 -8.05 6.37 -4.56
CA GLY A 159 -6.88 5.80 -5.22
C GLY A 159 -6.81 6.14 -6.71
N LEU A 160 -7.95 6.00 -7.41
CA LEU A 160 -8.04 6.40 -8.82
C LEU A 160 -7.80 7.90 -9.01
N ALA A 161 -8.43 8.74 -8.18
CA ALA A 161 -8.26 10.19 -8.26
C ALA A 161 -6.82 10.63 -7.96
N PHE A 162 -6.13 9.95 -7.06
CA PHE A 162 -4.72 10.20 -6.75
C PHE A 162 -3.86 9.98 -7.99
N GLN A 163 -4.04 8.86 -8.68
CA GLN A 163 -3.25 8.56 -9.87
C GLN A 163 -3.53 9.52 -11.03
N VAL A 164 -4.80 9.83 -11.31
CA VAL A 164 -5.17 10.81 -12.34
C VAL A 164 -4.50 12.17 -12.08
N ARG A 165 -4.39 12.56 -10.81
CA ARG A 165 -3.68 13.78 -10.43
C ARG A 165 -2.16 13.67 -10.68
N ASP A 166 -1.55 12.54 -10.35
CA ASP A 166 -0.11 12.31 -10.53
C ASP A 166 0.26 12.39 -12.02
N ASP A 167 -0.47 11.66 -12.86
CA ASP A 167 -0.26 11.65 -14.31
C ASP A 167 -0.41 13.05 -14.94
N VAL A 168 -1.28 13.90 -14.40
CA VAL A 168 -1.46 15.29 -14.88
C VAL A 168 -0.30 16.20 -14.45
N LEU A 169 0.36 15.92 -13.33
CA LEU A 169 1.48 16.72 -12.82
C LEU A 169 2.82 16.36 -13.47
N ASP A 170 2.95 15.14 -13.99
CA ASP A 170 4.17 14.63 -14.63
C ASP A 170 4.28 14.99 -16.13
N VAL A 171 3.29 15.72 -16.69
CA VAL A 171 3.28 16.28 -18.06
C VAL A 171 3.68 17.76 -18.06
#